data_AF-A0A8S9DXV9-F1
#
_entry.id   AF-A0A8S9DXV9-F1
#
_cell.length_a   1.000
_cell.length_b   1.000
_cell.length_c   1.000
_cell.angle_alpha   90.00
_cell.angle_beta   90.00
_cell.angle_gamma   90.00
#
_symmetry.space_group_name_H-M   'P 1'
#
loop_
_entity.id
_entity.type
_entity.pdbx_description
1 polymer ?
#
loop_
_entity_poly.entity_id
_entity_poly.type
_entity_poly.pdbx_seq_one_letter_code
_entity_poly.pdbx_strand_id
1 'polypeptide(L)'
;MSIQIRAVPLSAAHELRQLVINALGQIVEAPQLLDTELPWEGGPLLAIDAKQQPVLISFDEREPTRAVFNGLAALDKFESNYALLARLHPKLVEPSIVSTPRLVILVGEQTAAIRNLGRSMPHAELLTFRVFQVNGQTGLFIEPLVTGASQTRYRVPAEEREANLFKFEPERSHETQRETELSAQEETYFRSL
;
A
#
# COMPACT_ATOMS: atom_id res chain seq x y z
N MET A 1 -21.97 21.05 1.30
CA MET A 1 -21.81 20.12 0.16
C MET A 1 -21.55 18.74 0.72
N SER A 2 -22.26 17.69 0.28
CA SER A 2 -22.06 16.32 0.77
C SER A 2 -20.92 15.65 0.00
N ILE A 3 -19.87 15.23 0.69
CA ILE A 3 -18.78 14.45 0.10
C ILE A 3 -19.29 13.02 -0.12
N GLN A 4 -19.14 12.49 -1.33
CA GLN A 4 -19.43 11.09 -1.63
C GLN A 4 -18.11 10.33 -1.73
N ILE A 5 -17.90 9.36 -0.83
CA ILE A 5 -16.72 8.51 -0.77
C ILE A 5 -17.16 7.06 -1.00
N ARG A 6 -16.52 6.37 -1.94
CA ARG A 6 -16.79 4.96 -2.21
C ARG A 6 -15.48 4.21 -2.43
N ALA A 7 -15.33 3.04 -1.81
CA ALA A 7 -14.26 2.12 -2.18
C ALA A 7 -14.53 1.55 -3.58
N VAL A 8 -13.51 1.49 -4.42
CA VAL A 8 -13.63 1.02 -5.81
C VAL A 8 -12.58 -0.05 -6.07
N PRO A 9 -12.93 -1.19 -6.70
CA PRO A 9 -11.92 -2.08 -7.25
C PRO A 9 -11.16 -1.34 -8.36
N LEU A 10 -9.85 -1.53 -8.42
CA LEU A 10 -9.07 -1.11 -9.58
C LEU A 10 -9.40 -2.01 -10.77
N SER A 11 -9.47 -1.40 -11.95
CA SER A 11 -9.75 -2.09 -13.21
C SER A 11 -8.47 -2.48 -13.95
N ALA A 12 -7.36 -1.75 -13.74
CA ALA A 12 -6.11 -1.99 -14.45
C ALA A 12 -4.85 -1.58 -13.66
N ALA A 13 -3.76 -2.35 -13.86
CA ALA A 13 -2.47 -2.11 -13.22
C ALA A 13 -1.82 -0.77 -13.60
N HIS A 14 -2.11 -0.26 -14.81
CA HIS A 14 -1.62 1.05 -15.24
C HIS A 14 -2.27 2.19 -14.45
N GLU A 15 -3.52 2.02 -14.02
CA GLU A 15 -4.23 2.99 -13.18
C GLU A 15 -3.60 3.05 -11.79
N LEU A 16 -3.26 1.89 -11.19
CA LEU A 16 -2.57 1.85 -9.91
C LEU A 16 -1.23 2.60 -9.96
N ARG A 17 -0.42 2.36 -10.99
CA ARG A 17 0.88 3.05 -11.14
C ARG A 17 0.71 4.57 -11.13
N GLN A 18 -0.21 5.10 -11.93
CA GLN A 18 -0.45 6.54 -11.99
C GLN A 18 -0.93 7.09 -10.64
N LEU A 19 -1.81 6.34 -9.96
CA LEU A 19 -2.25 6.72 -8.63
C LEU A 19 -1.10 6.72 -7.61
N VAL A 20 -0.19 5.75 -7.66
CA VAL A 20 1.00 5.68 -6.79
C VAL A 20 1.92 6.87 -7.06
N ILE A 21 2.13 7.24 -8.33
CA ILE A 21 2.92 8.43 -8.70
C ILE A 21 2.27 9.70 -8.14
N ASN A 22 0.94 9.84 -8.28
CA ASN A 22 0.21 10.99 -7.74
C ASN A 22 0.24 11.04 -6.20
N ALA A 23 0.29 9.88 -5.55
CA ALA A 23 0.39 9.74 -4.10
C ALA A 23 1.83 9.69 -3.56
N LEU A 24 2.85 9.91 -4.41
CA LEU A 24 4.25 9.72 -4.05
C LEU A 24 4.67 10.52 -2.81
N GLY A 25 4.14 11.74 -2.65
CA GLY A 25 4.40 12.60 -1.49
C GLY A 25 3.81 12.07 -0.16
N GLN A 26 2.85 11.14 -0.20
CA GLN A 26 2.35 10.44 0.99
C GLN A 26 3.21 9.21 1.34
N ILE A 27 3.92 8.66 0.36
CA ILE A 27 4.76 7.46 0.50
C ILE A 27 6.18 7.83 0.94
N VAL A 28 6.70 8.90 0.35
CA VAL A 28 8.07 9.36 0.53
C VAL A 28 8.06 10.86 0.79
N GLU A 29 8.77 11.30 1.82
CA GLU A 29 8.91 12.72 2.15
C GLU A 29 9.75 13.44 1.09
N ALA A 30 9.21 14.56 0.56
CA ALA A 30 9.81 15.38 -0.49
C ALA A 30 10.42 14.55 -1.65
N PRO A 31 9.60 13.74 -2.34
CA PRO A 31 10.12 12.78 -3.28
C PRO A 31 10.57 13.43 -4.56
N GLN A 32 11.69 12.95 -5.08
CA GLN A 32 12.17 13.27 -6.40
C GLN A 32 12.18 12.00 -7.26
N LEU A 33 11.16 11.85 -8.10
CA LEU A 33 11.00 10.72 -9.00
C LEU A 33 12.14 10.68 -10.03
N LEU A 34 12.78 9.53 -10.18
CA LEU A 34 13.85 9.28 -11.15
C LEU A 34 13.38 8.41 -12.31
N ASP A 35 12.66 7.33 -11.99
CA ASP A 35 12.20 6.37 -12.97
C ASP A 35 10.81 5.84 -12.59
N THR A 36 9.95 5.72 -13.58
CA THR A 36 8.58 5.21 -13.42
C THR A 36 8.39 3.80 -13.94
N GLU A 37 9.37 3.26 -14.65
CA GLU A 37 9.24 1.98 -15.34
C GLU A 37 10.59 1.30 -15.49
N LEU A 38 11.21 1.00 -14.35
CA LEU A 38 12.40 0.16 -14.34
C LEU A 38 12.09 -1.16 -15.07
N PRO A 39 12.98 -1.64 -15.96
CA PRO A 39 12.75 -2.81 -16.81
C PRO A 39 12.90 -4.12 -16.03
N TRP A 40 12.36 -4.16 -14.81
CA TRP A 40 12.37 -5.28 -13.89
C TRP A 40 10.94 -5.76 -13.67
N GLU A 41 10.81 -6.99 -13.20
CA GLU A 41 9.51 -7.57 -12.91
C GLU A 41 8.76 -6.74 -11.85
N GLY A 42 7.47 -6.50 -12.10
CA GLY A 42 6.64 -5.58 -11.32
C GLY A 42 6.84 -4.10 -11.64
N GLY A 43 7.88 -3.72 -12.39
CA GLY A 43 8.16 -2.34 -12.79
C GLY A 43 8.18 -1.38 -11.60
N PRO A 44 9.08 -1.56 -10.62
CA PRO A 44 9.13 -0.69 -9.45
C PRO A 44 9.43 0.77 -9.86
N LEU A 45 8.96 1.71 -9.05
CA LEU A 45 9.36 3.11 -9.19
C LEU A 45 10.69 3.32 -8.47
N LEU A 46 11.47 4.28 -8.96
CA LEU A 46 12.67 4.76 -8.32
C LEU A 46 12.55 6.25 -8.04
N ALA A 47 12.73 6.64 -6.78
CA ALA A 47 12.78 8.03 -6.35
C ALA A 47 13.99 8.29 -5.46
N ILE A 48 14.26 9.55 -5.15
CA ILE A 48 15.14 9.99 -4.07
C ILE A 48 14.27 10.67 -3.03
N ASP A 49 14.49 10.38 -1.75
CA ASP A 49 13.77 11.05 -0.66
C ASP A 49 14.48 12.31 -0.14
N ALA A 50 13.84 13.00 0.82
CA ALA A 50 14.40 14.17 1.50
C ALA A 50 15.79 13.94 2.10
N LYS A 51 16.14 12.69 2.45
CA LYS A 51 17.42 12.29 3.05
C LYS A 51 18.46 11.92 2.00
N GLN A 52 18.20 12.20 0.73
CA GLN A 52 19.09 11.86 -0.38
C GLN A 52 19.32 10.34 -0.48
N GLN A 53 18.33 9.54 -0.08
CA GLN A 53 18.37 8.09 -0.20
C GLN A 53 17.51 7.62 -1.39
N PRO A 54 18.03 6.72 -2.25
CA PRO A 54 17.22 6.06 -3.27
C PRO A 54 16.10 5.25 -2.62
N VAL A 55 14.90 5.36 -3.13
CA VAL A 55 13.73 4.61 -2.68
C VAL A 55 13.14 3.83 -3.84
N LEU A 56 13.12 2.51 -3.69
CA LEU A 56 12.40 1.61 -4.58
C LEU A 56 10.99 1.41 -4.06
N ILE A 57 9.99 1.64 -4.90
CA ILE A 57 8.58 1.48 -4.53
C ILE A 57 8.01 0.35 -5.38
N SER A 58 7.68 -0.75 -4.72
CA SER A 58 7.04 -1.93 -5.33
C SER A 58 5.57 -1.99 -4.94
N PHE A 59 4.72 -2.33 -5.89
CA PHE A 59 3.29 -2.48 -5.66
C PHE A 59 2.69 -3.48 -6.64
N ASP A 60 1.61 -4.10 -6.22
CA ASP A 60 0.82 -4.99 -7.07
C ASP A 60 -0.66 -4.87 -6.70
N GLU A 61 -1.50 -4.75 -7.72
CA GLU A 61 -2.94 -4.60 -7.58
C GLU A 61 -3.64 -5.90 -7.18
N ARG A 62 -3.14 -7.04 -7.69
CA ARG A 62 -3.85 -8.32 -7.66
C ARG A 62 -3.35 -9.23 -6.55
N GLU A 63 -2.04 -9.20 -6.33
CA GLU A 63 -1.36 -10.15 -5.45
C GLU A 63 -0.38 -9.42 -4.54
N PRO A 64 -0.77 -9.12 -3.29
CA PRO A 64 0.10 -8.49 -2.32
C PRO A 64 1.45 -9.21 -2.12
N THR A 65 1.44 -10.54 -2.16
CA THR A 65 2.66 -11.36 -2.05
C THR A 65 3.60 -11.14 -3.24
N ARG A 66 3.06 -10.91 -4.44
CA ARG A 66 3.84 -10.61 -5.64
C ARG A 66 4.51 -9.24 -5.54
N ALA A 67 3.82 -8.24 -4.98
CA ALA A 67 4.43 -6.93 -4.67
C ALA A 67 5.68 -7.08 -3.78
N VAL A 68 5.60 -7.95 -2.76
CA VAL A 68 6.73 -8.22 -1.85
C VAL A 68 7.89 -8.88 -2.58
N PHE A 69 7.64 -9.98 -3.29
CA PHE A 69 8.72 -10.68 -4.00
C PHE A 69 9.36 -9.84 -5.11
N ASN A 70 8.55 -9.10 -5.87
CA ASN A 70 9.05 -8.16 -6.89
C ASN A 70 9.89 -7.06 -6.24
N GLY A 71 9.49 -6.56 -5.07
CA GLY A 71 10.25 -5.55 -4.33
C GLY A 71 11.62 -6.05 -3.88
N LEU A 72 11.68 -7.28 -3.35
CA LEU A 72 12.94 -7.90 -2.95
C LEU A 72 13.85 -8.18 -4.15
N ALA A 73 13.29 -8.69 -5.24
CA ALA A 73 14.03 -8.91 -6.47
C ALA A 73 14.53 -7.58 -7.09
N ALA A 74 13.74 -6.51 -6.98
CA ALA A 74 14.13 -5.17 -7.41
C ALA A 74 15.29 -4.62 -6.58
N LEU A 75 15.28 -4.87 -5.26
CA LEU A 75 16.36 -4.48 -4.37
C LEU A 75 17.69 -5.15 -4.78
N ASP A 76 17.68 -6.46 -4.99
CA ASP A 76 18.84 -7.23 -5.45
C ASP A 76 19.33 -6.76 -6.85
N LYS A 77 18.39 -6.49 -7.77
CA LYS A 77 18.70 -5.93 -9.09
C LYS A 77 19.27 -4.52 -9.01
N PHE A 78 18.80 -3.68 -8.09
CA PHE A 78 19.36 -2.34 -7.90
C PHE A 78 20.82 -2.42 -7.50
N GLU A 79 21.15 -3.26 -6.51
CA GLU A 79 22.54 -3.44 -6.07
C GLU A 79 23.42 -3.99 -7.19
N SER A 80 22.95 -5.05 -7.87
CA SER A 80 23.68 -5.68 -8.97
C SER A 80 23.86 -4.78 -10.20
N ASN A 81 22.96 -3.82 -10.42
CA ASN A 81 22.97 -2.94 -11.60
C ASN A 81 23.24 -1.46 -11.24
N TYR A 82 23.71 -1.17 -10.03
CA TYR A 82 23.86 0.21 -9.56
C TYR A 82 24.71 1.07 -10.50
N ALA A 83 25.80 0.53 -11.03
CA ALA A 83 26.66 1.25 -11.98
C ALA A 83 25.95 1.63 -13.29
N LEU A 84 25.01 0.81 -13.75
CA LEU A 84 24.18 1.13 -14.92
C LEU A 84 23.13 2.18 -14.56
N LEU A 85 22.45 2.02 -13.42
CA LEU A 85 21.46 2.99 -12.94
C LEU A 85 22.09 4.36 -12.73
N ALA A 86 23.29 4.44 -12.17
CA ALA A 86 24.07 5.66 -12.00
C ALA A 86 24.37 6.38 -13.34
N ARG A 87 24.53 5.63 -14.43
CA ARG A 87 24.75 6.21 -15.77
C ARG A 87 23.45 6.79 -16.35
N LEU A 88 22.34 6.09 -16.14
CA LEU A 88 21.02 6.51 -16.62
C LEU A 88 20.45 7.66 -15.79
N HIS A 89 20.76 7.64 -14.49
CA HIS A 89 20.26 8.56 -13.48
C HIS A 89 21.45 9.16 -12.71
N PRO A 90 22.15 10.17 -13.27
CA PRO A 90 23.36 10.75 -12.68
C PRO A 90 23.16 11.29 -11.26
N LYS A 91 21.93 11.63 -10.90
CA LYS A 91 21.57 12.03 -9.54
C LYS A 91 21.87 10.96 -8.50
N LEU A 92 21.95 9.68 -8.85
CA LEU A 92 22.28 8.60 -7.91
C LEU A 92 23.74 8.60 -7.44
N VAL A 93 24.63 9.33 -8.12
CA VAL A 93 26.07 9.40 -7.79
C VAL A 93 26.50 10.78 -7.30
N GLU A 94 25.54 11.66 -7.00
CA GLU A 94 25.85 12.92 -6.32
C GLU A 94 26.46 12.62 -4.93
N PRO A 95 27.48 13.37 -4.47
CA PRO A 95 28.17 13.07 -3.21
C PRO A 95 27.28 13.06 -1.97
N SER A 96 26.13 13.74 -2.03
CA SER A 96 25.13 13.78 -0.96
C SER A 96 24.27 12.51 -0.88
N ILE A 97 24.33 11.63 -1.87
CA ILE A 97 23.41 10.50 -2.01
C ILE A 97 23.94 9.29 -1.23
N VAL A 98 23.06 8.69 -0.45
CA VAL A 98 23.32 7.41 0.22
C VAL A 98 23.13 6.30 -0.82
N SER A 99 24.17 5.54 -1.14
CA SER A 99 24.10 4.53 -2.21
C SER A 99 23.18 3.35 -1.88
N THR A 100 22.87 3.11 -0.60
CA THR A 100 22.01 2.00 -0.17
C THR A 100 20.54 2.36 -0.36
N PRO A 101 19.81 1.63 -1.23
CA PRO A 101 18.39 1.89 -1.45
C PRO A 101 17.54 1.49 -0.23
N ARG A 102 16.45 2.22 -0.01
CA ARG A 102 15.34 1.81 0.84
C ARG A 102 14.27 1.15 -0.02
N LEU A 103 13.65 0.08 0.48
CA LEU A 103 12.52 -0.58 -0.18
C LEU A 103 11.21 -0.19 0.51
N VAL A 104 10.25 0.30 -0.26
CA VAL A 104 8.86 0.50 0.16
C VAL A 104 7.97 -0.43 -0.64
N ILE A 105 7.11 -1.19 0.03
CA ILE A 105 6.19 -2.14 -0.59
C ILE A 105 4.76 -1.72 -0.26
N LEU A 106 3.98 -1.42 -1.29
CA LEU A 106 2.55 -1.12 -1.15
C LEU A 106 1.74 -2.39 -1.42
N VAL A 107 0.87 -2.74 -0.47
CA VAL A 107 -0.02 -3.90 -0.56
C VAL A 107 -1.49 -3.50 -0.44
N GLY A 108 -2.34 -4.02 -1.31
CA GLY A 108 -3.78 -3.66 -1.30
C GLY A 108 -4.56 -4.28 -0.14
N GLU A 109 -4.14 -5.46 0.35
CA GLU A 109 -4.81 -6.16 1.44
C GLU A 109 -3.81 -6.68 2.47
N GLN A 110 -4.17 -6.56 3.76
CA GLN A 110 -3.35 -7.00 4.87
C GLN A 110 -3.61 -8.47 5.25
N THR A 111 -2.84 -9.40 4.67
CA THR A 111 -2.90 -10.82 5.05
C THR A 111 -2.01 -11.14 6.25
N ALA A 112 -2.28 -12.26 6.93
CA ALA A 112 -1.42 -12.74 8.02
C ALA A 112 0.02 -13.00 7.57
N ALA A 113 0.20 -13.49 6.33
CA ALA A 113 1.52 -13.71 5.75
C ALA A 113 2.30 -12.40 5.61
N ILE A 114 1.67 -11.34 5.11
CA ILE A 114 2.30 -10.02 4.94
C ILE A 114 2.66 -9.40 6.30
N ARG A 115 1.76 -9.51 7.30
CA ARG A 115 2.06 -9.04 8.66
C ARG A 115 3.28 -9.74 9.24
N ASN A 116 3.41 -11.04 9.02
CA ASN A 116 4.57 -11.79 9.49
C ASN A 116 5.84 -11.39 8.73
N LEU A 117 5.76 -11.21 7.41
CA LEU A 117 6.89 -10.76 6.58
C LEU A 117 7.40 -9.38 7.00
N GLY A 118 6.50 -8.42 7.29
CA GLY A 118 6.88 -7.09 7.76
C GLY A 118 7.66 -7.10 9.07
N ARG A 119 7.45 -8.11 9.94
CA ARG A 119 8.26 -8.29 11.16
C ARG A 119 9.65 -8.86 10.88
N SER A 120 9.81 -9.57 9.77
CA SER A 120 11.06 -10.23 9.39
C SER A 120 11.94 -9.40 8.45
N MET A 121 11.45 -8.27 7.95
CA MET A 121 12.14 -7.42 6.97
C MET A 121 12.33 -5.99 7.53
N PRO A 122 13.27 -5.76 8.46
CA PRO A 122 13.44 -4.45 9.10
C PRO A 122 13.92 -3.34 8.14
N HIS A 123 14.45 -3.72 6.97
CA HIS A 123 14.95 -2.78 5.96
C HIS A 123 13.92 -2.46 4.86
N ALA A 124 12.74 -3.11 4.89
CA ALA A 124 11.65 -2.84 3.98
C ALA A 124 10.48 -2.21 4.74
N GLU A 125 9.95 -1.13 4.21
CA GLU A 125 8.76 -0.49 4.73
C GLU A 125 7.53 -1.04 4.02
N LEU A 126 6.62 -1.65 4.77
CA LEU A 126 5.37 -2.17 4.23
C LEU A 126 4.26 -1.18 4.55
N LEU A 127 3.58 -0.71 3.50
CA LEU A 127 2.42 0.16 3.58
C LEU A 127 1.22 -0.54 2.94
N THR A 128 0.05 -0.34 3.50
CA THR A 128 -1.21 -0.76 2.89
C THR A 128 -1.80 0.39 2.10
N PHE A 129 -2.44 0.09 0.97
CA PHE A 129 -3.20 1.09 0.22
C PHE A 129 -4.64 0.65 0.00
N ARG A 130 -5.53 1.64 -0.04
CA ARG A 130 -6.94 1.49 -0.44
C ARG A 130 -7.27 2.50 -1.52
N VAL A 131 -8.14 2.10 -2.45
CA VAL A 131 -8.55 2.94 -3.58
C VAL A 131 -9.94 3.46 -3.30
N PHE A 132 -10.07 4.78 -3.32
CA PHE A 132 -11.33 5.46 -3.08
C PHE A 132 -11.68 6.37 -4.24
N GLN A 133 -12.97 6.49 -4.50
CA GLN A 133 -13.52 7.55 -5.35
C GLN A 133 -14.15 8.61 -4.46
N VAL A 134 -13.68 9.86 -4.58
CA VAL A 134 -14.21 11.02 -3.87
C VAL A 134 -14.71 12.01 -4.91
N ASN A 135 -16.03 12.29 -4.91
CA ASN A 135 -16.67 13.22 -5.86
C ASN A 135 -16.32 12.94 -7.34
N GLY A 136 -16.17 11.66 -7.71
CA GLY A 136 -15.84 11.22 -9.07
C GLY A 136 -14.34 11.09 -9.35
N GLN A 137 -13.45 11.57 -8.48
CA GLN A 137 -12.01 11.42 -8.61
C GLN A 137 -11.49 10.20 -7.85
N THR A 138 -10.69 9.38 -8.50
CA THR A 138 -10.05 8.21 -7.87
C THR A 138 -8.74 8.61 -7.22
N GLY A 139 -8.51 8.16 -5.99
CA GLY A 139 -7.29 8.41 -5.22
C GLY A 139 -6.86 7.18 -4.41
N LEU A 140 -5.64 7.25 -3.89
CA LEU A 140 -5.12 6.28 -2.93
C LEU A 140 -5.15 6.86 -1.52
N PHE A 141 -5.53 6.02 -0.59
CA PHE A 141 -5.30 6.20 0.82
C PHE A 141 -4.22 5.21 1.26
N ILE A 142 -3.17 5.70 1.89
CA ILE A 142 -1.98 4.91 2.24
C ILE A 142 -1.79 4.94 3.74
N GLU A 143 -1.61 3.78 4.33
CA GLU A 143 -1.47 3.60 5.77
C GLU A 143 -0.28 2.69 6.10
N PRO A 144 0.40 2.91 7.24
CA PRO A 144 1.43 2.00 7.70
C PRO A 144 0.85 0.64 8.08
N LEU A 145 1.60 -0.43 7.81
CA LEU A 145 1.21 -1.78 8.19
C LEU A 145 1.10 -1.92 9.72
N VAL A 146 -0.10 -2.18 10.23
CA VAL A 146 -0.29 -2.49 11.66
C VAL A 146 0.33 -3.86 11.96
N THR A 147 1.52 -3.89 12.57
CA THR A 147 2.27 -5.11 12.93
C THR A 147 1.96 -5.63 14.34
N GLY A 148 1.09 -4.95 15.09
CA GLY A 148 0.68 -5.34 16.44
C GLY A 148 -0.43 -6.40 16.45
N ALA A 149 -0.40 -7.30 17.44
CA ALA A 149 -1.55 -8.11 17.83
C ALA A 149 -2.61 -7.24 18.54
N SER A 150 -3.03 -6.13 17.92
CA SER A 150 -4.28 -5.49 18.33
C SER A 150 -5.40 -6.25 17.62
N GLN A 151 -5.83 -7.33 18.26
CA GLN A 151 -7.25 -7.63 18.20
C GLN A 151 -7.96 -6.38 18.75
N THR A 152 -8.39 -5.48 17.89
CA THR A 152 -9.65 -4.78 18.16
C THR A 152 -10.72 -5.86 18.12
N ARG A 153 -10.82 -6.61 19.22
CA ARG A 153 -12.09 -7.16 19.64
C ARG A 153 -12.98 -5.93 19.73
N TYR A 154 -13.81 -5.72 18.71
CA TYR A 154 -15.08 -5.05 18.93
C TYR A 154 -15.75 -5.85 20.05
N ARG A 155 -15.61 -5.34 21.27
CA ARG A 155 -16.31 -5.82 22.45
C ARG A 155 -17.73 -5.34 22.26
N VAL A 156 -18.54 -6.15 21.59
CA VAL A 156 -20.00 -6.03 21.71
C VAL A 156 -20.28 -6.05 23.21
N PRO A 157 -20.95 -5.01 23.78
CA PRO A 157 -21.37 -5.03 25.17
C PRO A 157 -22.13 -6.33 25.44
N ALA A 158 -21.79 -6.99 26.54
CA ALA A 158 -22.29 -8.32 26.88
C ALA A 158 -23.74 -8.30 27.41
N GLU A 159 -24.64 -7.55 26.77
CA GLU A 159 -26.03 -7.42 27.18
C GLU A 159 -27.07 -7.97 26.18
N GLU A 160 -26.65 -8.54 25.04
CA GLU A 160 -27.61 -9.12 24.06
C GLU A 160 -27.33 -10.60 23.72
N ARG A 161 -26.61 -11.33 24.57
CA ARG A 161 -26.28 -12.76 24.31
C ARG A 161 -27.28 -13.78 24.85
N GLU A 162 -28.38 -13.35 25.45
CA GLU A 162 -29.44 -14.27 25.92
C GLU A 162 -30.78 -14.02 25.21
N ALA A 163 -30.79 -14.14 23.89
CA ALA A 163 -31.99 -14.53 23.17
C ALA A 163 -31.57 -15.21 21.86
N ASN A 164 -32.10 -16.41 21.62
CA ASN A 164 -31.91 -17.26 20.44
C ASN A 164 -30.77 -18.29 20.51
N LEU A 165 -30.75 -19.06 21.60
CA LEU A 165 -30.49 -20.48 21.50
C LEU A 165 -31.70 -21.16 20.80
N PHE A 166 -31.41 -22.01 19.82
CA PHE A 166 -32.30 -22.91 19.07
C PHE A 166 -33.13 -22.34 17.90
N LYS A 167 -32.67 -22.58 16.66
CA LYS A 167 -33.25 -23.62 15.78
C LYS A 167 -32.44 -23.80 14.47
N PHE A 168 -32.70 -24.95 13.87
CA PHE A 168 -31.97 -25.72 12.86
C PHE A 168 -32.01 -25.17 11.41
N GLU A 169 -31.01 -25.63 10.65
CA GLU A 169 -31.00 -26.05 9.22
C GLU A 169 -30.68 -25.07 8.07
N PRO A 170 -30.11 -25.60 6.95
CA PRO A 170 -29.19 -24.90 6.06
C PRO A 170 -29.83 -24.39 4.75
N GLU A 171 -28.99 -23.67 4.00
CA GLU A 171 -29.17 -23.14 2.65
C GLU A 171 -30.12 -21.93 2.48
N ARG A 172 -29.52 -20.79 2.12
CA ARG A 172 -29.81 -20.09 0.85
C ARG A 172 -28.78 -18.98 0.62
N SER A 173 -28.17 -19.06 -0.56
CA SER A 173 -27.35 -18.05 -1.19
C SER A 173 -28.12 -16.72 -1.30
N HIS A 174 -27.56 -15.66 -0.71
CA HIS A 174 -27.86 -14.29 -1.10
C HIS A 174 -26.56 -13.47 -1.02
N GLU A 175 -26.05 -13.09 -2.19
CA GLU A 175 -25.11 -11.99 -2.34
C GLU A 175 -25.69 -10.77 -1.64
N THR A 176 -25.07 -10.39 -0.52
CA THR A 176 -25.29 -9.10 0.11
C THR A 176 -24.03 -8.30 -0.13
N GLN A 177 -24.12 -7.33 -1.02
CA GLN A 177 -23.11 -6.30 -1.21
C GLN A 177 -22.80 -5.69 0.17
N ARG A 178 -21.60 -5.95 0.68
CA ARG A 178 -21.10 -5.30 1.89
C ARG A 178 -20.73 -3.87 1.51
N GLU A 179 -21.64 -2.93 1.75
CA GLU A 179 -21.26 -1.54 1.99
C GLU A 179 -20.29 -1.56 3.18
N THR A 180 -19.00 -1.39 2.89
CA THR A 180 -17.98 -1.35 3.93
C THR A 180 -18.00 0.06 4.48
N GLU A 181 -18.69 0.25 5.61
CA GLU A 181 -18.72 1.53 6.33
C GLU A 181 -17.28 1.98 6.64
N LEU A 182 -17.00 3.26 6.37
CA LEU A 182 -15.71 3.89 6.65
C LEU A 182 -15.48 3.91 8.17
N SER A 183 -14.25 3.64 8.59
CA SER A 183 -13.84 3.81 9.97
C SER A 183 -13.82 5.30 10.37
N ALA A 184 -13.95 5.58 11.66
CA ALA A 184 -13.93 6.95 12.19
C ALA A 184 -12.64 7.73 11.88
N GLN A 185 -11.53 7.02 11.65
CA GLN A 185 -10.26 7.62 11.22
C GLN A 185 -10.32 8.05 9.74
N GLU A 186 -10.92 7.23 8.88
CA GLU A 186 -11.13 7.56 7.47
C GLU A 186 -12.05 8.78 7.32
N GLU A 187 -13.15 8.86 8.07
CA GLU A 187 -14.03 10.04 8.05
C GLU A 187 -13.33 11.34 8.47
N THR A 188 -12.42 11.27 9.45
CA THR A 188 -11.71 12.45 9.97
C THR A 188 -10.71 12.98 8.95
N TYR A 189 -9.98 12.09 8.27
CA TYR A 189 -9.02 12.46 7.24
C TYR A 189 -9.71 13.18 6.07
N PHE A 190 -10.79 12.61 5.53
CA PHE A 190 -11.48 13.19 4.37
C PHE A 190 -12.31 14.45 4.66
N ARG A 191 -12.59 14.77 5.93
CA ARG A 191 -13.18 16.06 6.32
C ARG A 191 -12.16 17.19 6.43
N SER A 192 -10.87 16.88 6.45
CA SER A 192 -9.78 17.85 6.58
C SER A 192 -9.14 18.27 5.25
N LEU A 193 -9.54 17.61 4.15
CA LEU A 193 -9.24 17.98 2.76
C LEU A 193 -10.29 18.95 2.23
#